data_AF-A0A849RHQ6-F1
#
_entry.id   AF-A0A849RHQ6-F1
#
_cell.length_a   1.000
_cell.length_b   1.000
_cell.length_c   1.000
_cell.angle_alpha   90.00
_cell.angle_beta   90.00
_cell.angle_gamma   90.00
#
_symmetry.space_group_name_H-M   'P 1'
#
loop_
_entity.id
_entity.type
_entity.pdbx_description
1 polymer ?
#
loop_
_entity_poly.entity_id
_entity_poly.type
_entity_poly.pdbx_seq_one_letter_code
_entity_poly.pdbx_strand_id
1 'polypeptide(L)'
;ANPLLIMLLTPLFTYIIYPRLHGLFELTAIRKMSIGLFLTVLAFAIPSAIQMQLDLGKMPNIAWQLVAYVVLTSAEVMISITCLEFSYRQAPKTMKSFVMAFYFLSIAAGNLFTSAVNFFIQNTDGSSKLEGASYFWFFTLLMLVIALLFVRTSSQFQENIHFPHDRS
;
A
#
# COMPACT_ATOMS: atom_id res chain seq x y z
N ALA A 1 -12.19 -14.31 -2.37
CA ALA A 1 -12.51 -13.96 -0.97
C ALA A 1 -12.27 -12.48 -0.66
N ASN A 2 -11.15 -11.89 -1.10
CA ASN A 2 -10.77 -10.48 -0.86
C ASN A 2 -11.77 -9.37 -1.34
N PRO A 3 -12.47 -9.50 -2.49
CA PRO A 3 -13.33 -8.42 -3.02
C PRO A 3 -14.53 -8.06 -2.14
N LEU A 4 -15.06 -9.04 -1.40
CA LEU A 4 -16.26 -8.87 -0.56
C LEU A 4 -15.94 -8.03 0.68
N LEU A 5 -14.75 -8.25 1.27
CA LEU A 5 -14.28 -7.45 2.39
C LEU A 5 -13.97 -6.02 1.95
N ILE A 6 -13.32 -5.83 0.79
CA ILE A 6 -13.09 -4.51 0.19
C ILE A 6 -14.43 -3.79 -0.01
N MET A 7 -15.42 -4.44 -0.62
CA MET A 7 -16.74 -3.85 -0.89
C MET A 7 -17.50 -3.43 0.39
N LEU A 8 -17.24 -4.08 1.52
CA LEU A 8 -17.83 -3.76 2.82
C LEU A 8 -17.01 -2.73 3.62
N LEU A 9 -15.67 -2.77 3.52
CA LEU A 9 -14.77 -1.85 4.23
C LEU A 9 -14.70 -0.47 3.57
N THR A 10 -14.79 -0.38 2.23
CA THR A 10 -14.73 0.87 1.48
C THR A 10 -15.80 1.89 1.94
N PRO A 11 -17.10 1.56 2.07
CA PRO A 11 -18.08 2.52 2.56
C PRO A 11 -17.83 2.89 4.03
N LEU A 12 -17.41 1.93 4.87
CA LEU A 12 -17.15 2.18 6.29
C LEU A 12 -15.98 3.15 6.51
N PHE A 13 -14.88 2.99 5.75
CA PHE A 13 -13.76 3.93 5.80
C PHE A 13 -14.18 5.31 5.30
N THR A 14 -14.89 5.39 4.17
CA THR A 14 -15.38 6.63 3.54
C THR A 14 -16.29 7.42 4.49
N TYR A 15 -17.16 6.72 5.24
CA TYR A 15 -18.16 7.35 6.10
C TYR A 15 -17.69 7.60 7.54
N ILE A 16 -16.70 6.85 8.04
CA ILE A 16 -16.26 6.94 9.45
C ILE A 16 -14.85 7.54 9.55
N ILE A 17 -13.89 7.03 8.77
CA ILE A 17 -12.48 7.36 8.94
C ILE A 17 -12.10 8.63 8.22
N TYR A 18 -12.57 8.85 6.99
CA TYR A 18 -12.31 10.10 6.28
C TYR A 18 -12.87 11.34 6.99
N PRO A 19 -14.10 11.38 7.53
CA PRO A 19 -14.56 12.54 8.30
C PRO A 19 -13.80 12.75 9.62
N ARG A 20 -13.35 11.68 10.28
CA ARG A 20 -12.49 11.76 11.48
C ARG A 20 -11.10 12.32 11.16
N LEU A 21 -10.53 11.94 10.02
CA LEU A 21 -9.24 12.49 9.53
C LEU A 21 -9.38 13.93 9.03
N HIS A 22 -10.51 14.28 8.41
CA HIS A 22 -10.80 15.63 7.94
C HIS A 22 -10.96 16.64 9.08
N GLY A 23 -11.28 16.17 10.29
CA GLY A 23 -11.33 17.01 11.49
C GLY A 23 -9.97 17.48 12.03
N LEU A 24 -8.84 16.97 11.53
CA LEU A 24 -7.52 17.27 12.09
C LEU A 24 -6.54 17.99 11.13
N PHE A 25 -6.63 17.83 9.80
CA PHE A 25 -5.72 18.50 8.84
C PHE A 25 -6.33 18.66 7.44
N GLU A 26 -5.92 19.71 6.69
CA GLU A 26 -6.12 19.77 5.24
C GLU A 26 -5.31 18.64 4.56
N LEU A 27 -6.02 17.58 4.18
CA LEU A 27 -5.46 16.37 3.59
C LEU A 27 -5.34 16.53 2.07
N THR A 28 -4.18 17.00 1.60
CA THR A 28 -3.80 16.90 0.19
C THR A 28 -3.72 15.43 -0.25
N ALA A 29 -3.93 15.16 -1.55
CA ALA A 29 -3.91 13.81 -2.10
C ALA A 29 -2.59 13.06 -1.78
N ILE A 30 -1.47 13.80 -1.84
CA ILE A 30 -0.14 13.29 -1.53
C ILE A 30 -0.02 12.84 -0.07
N ARG A 31 -0.54 13.63 0.90
CA ARG A 31 -0.50 13.28 2.32
C ARG A 31 -1.35 12.05 2.63
N LYS A 32 -2.52 11.91 2.01
CA LYS A 32 -3.38 10.71 2.13
C LYS A 32 -2.65 9.46 1.66
N MET A 33 -1.92 9.56 0.53
CA MET A 33 -1.12 8.45 0.01
C MET A 33 0.04 8.08 0.95
N SER A 34 0.73 9.07 1.54
CA SER A 34 1.78 8.81 2.53
C SER A 34 1.25 8.12 3.79
N ILE A 35 0.11 8.54 4.33
CA ILE A 35 -0.53 7.88 5.47
C ILE A 35 -0.88 6.42 5.13
N GLY A 36 -1.43 6.19 3.93
CA GLY A 36 -1.71 4.85 3.42
C GLY A 36 -0.45 3.98 3.37
N LEU A 37 0.68 4.50 2.89
CA LEU A 37 1.94 3.75 2.83
C LEU A 37 2.46 3.34 4.21
N PHE A 38 2.41 4.23 5.19
CA PHE A 38 2.77 3.85 6.58
C PHE A 38 1.78 2.83 7.16
N LEU A 39 0.49 2.94 6.84
CA LEU A 39 -0.51 1.97 7.26
C LEU A 39 -0.25 0.59 6.65
N THR A 40 0.21 0.52 5.39
CA THR A 40 0.66 -0.72 4.75
C THR A 40 1.85 -1.34 5.49
N VAL A 41 2.83 -0.54 5.91
CA VAL A 41 3.97 -1.03 6.71
C VAL A 41 3.49 -1.65 8.03
N LEU A 42 2.55 -0.99 8.72
CA LEU A 42 1.95 -1.53 9.95
C LEU A 42 1.15 -2.81 9.67
N ALA A 43 0.41 -2.86 8.57
CA ALA A 43 -0.36 -4.03 8.17
C ALA A 43 0.53 -5.24 7.90
N PHE A 44 1.72 -5.04 7.33
CA PHE A 44 2.72 -6.08 7.11
C PHE A 44 3.51 -6.44 8.37
N ALA A 45 3.66 -5.53 9.34
CA ALA A 45 4.30 -5.83 10.61
C ALA A 45 3.50 -6.82 11.47
N ILE A 46 2.16 -6.79 11.40
CA ILE A 46 1.28 -7.71 12.15
C ILE A 46 1.51 -9.19 11.77
N PRO A 47 1.43 -9.62 10.50
CA PRO A 47 1.71 -11.00 10.11
C PRO A 47 3.18 -11.38 10.34
N SER A 48 4.13 -10.44 10.20
CA SER A 48 5.55 -10.66 10.56
C SER A 48 5.71 -11.02 12.04
N ALA A 49 5.01 -10.30 12.93
CA ALA A 49 5.00 -10.57 14.37
C ALA A 49 4.27 -11.87 14.71
N ILE A 50 3.20 -12.23 13.98
CA ILE A 50 2.51 -13.52 14.10
C ILE A 50 3.45 -14.67 13.71
N GLN A 51 4.17 -14.54 12.59
CA GLN A 51 5.12 -15.56 12.15
C GLN A 51 6.23 -15.75 13.19
N MET A 52 6.77 -14.66 13.74
CA MET A 52 7.76 -14.74 14.82
C MET A 52 7.24 -15.47 16.06
N GLN A 53 5.96 -15.31 16.39
CA GLN A 53 5.34 -16.03 17.51
C GLN A 53 5.11 -17.52 17.19
N LEU A 54 4.77 -17.85 15.94
CA LEU A 54 4.65 -19.23 15.46
C LEU A 54 5.99 -19.95 15.50
N ASP A 55 7.07 -19.29 15.07
CA ASP A 55 8.43 -19.84 15.11
C ASP A 55 8.91 -20.09 16.57
N LEU A 56 8.37 -19.33 17.54
CA LEU A 56 8.59 -19.53 18.98
C LEU A 56 7.66 -20.59 19.60
N GLY A 57 6.84 -21.28 18.81
CA GLY A 57 5.92 -22.33 19.26
C GLY A 57 4.65 -21.83 19.93
N LYS A 58 4.32 -20.54 19.83
CA LYS A 58 3.04 -20.00 20.33
C LYS A 58 1.96 -20.15 19.26
N MET A 59 0.72 -20.37 19.67
CA MET A 59 -0.45 -20.41 18.78
C MET A 59 -1.22 -19.08 18.88
N PRO A 60 -0.88 -18.05 18.06
CA PRO A 60 -1.62 -16.81 18.05
C PRO A 60 -3.03 -17.02 17.51
N ASN A 61 -3.97 -16.20 18.01
CA ASN A 61 -5.36 -16.25 17.56
C ASN A 61 -5.48 -15.72 16.12
N ILE A 62 -6.19 -16.46 15.26
CA ILE A 62 -6.46 -16.08 13.86
C ILE A 62 -7.19 -14.74 13.71
N ALA A 63 -7.84 -14.27 14.78
CA ALA A 63 -8.43 -12.93 14.84
C ALA A 63 -7.41 -11.81 14.55
N TRP A 64 -6.14 -11.97 14.95
CA TRP A 64 -5.09 -10.99 14.64
C TRP A 64 -4.75 -10.93 13.14
N GLN A 65 -4.88 -12.05 12.43
CA GLN A 65 -4.72 -12.07 10.98
C GLN A 65 -5.88 -11.36 10.28
N LEU A 66 -7.10 -11.48 10.80
CA LEU A 66 -8.26 -10.72 10.32
C LEU A 66 -8.02 -9.22 10.49
N VAL A 67 -7.51 -8.79 11.65
CA VAL A 67 -7.13 -7.38 11.88
C VAL A 67 -6.07 -6.92 10.88
N ALA A 68 -5.00 -7.69 10.66
CA ALA A 68 -3.98 -7.36 9.67
C ALA A 68 -4.57 -7.16 8.27
N TYR A 69 -5.51 -8.01 7.89
CA TYR A 69 -6.18 -7.96 6.60
C TYR A 69 -7.05 -6.71 6.44
N VAL A 70 -7.83 -6.37 7.48
CA VAL A 70 -8.64 -5.14 7.52
C VAL A 70 -7.76 -3.90 7.39
N VAL A 71 -6.64 -3.86 8.11
CA VAL A 71 -5.69 -2.74 8.04
C VAL A 71 -5.02 -2.66 6.66
N LEU A 72 -4.63 -3.80 6.07
CA LEU A 72 -4.04 -3.84 4.73
C LEU A 72 -5.03 -3.33 3.67
N THR A 73 -6.26 -3.84 3.68
CA THR A 73 -7.33 -3.42 2.76
C THR A 73 -7.60 -1.93 2.88
N SER A 74 -7.58 -1.39 4.10
CA SER A 74 -7.77 0.05 4.29
C SER A 74 -6.65 0.90 3.69
N ALA A 75 -5.40 0.45 3.85
CA ALA A 75 -4.25 1.10 3.26
C ALA A 75 -4.31 1.06 1.72
N GLU A 76 -4.69 -0.08 1.15
CA GLU A 76 -4.87 -0.26 -0.28
C GLU A 76 -5.93 0.68 -0.86
N VAL A 77 -7.09 0.79 -0.21
CA VAL A 77 -8.17 1.71 -0.62
C VAL A 77 -7.69 3.16 -0.58
N MET A 78 -6.97 3.56 0.48
CA MET A 78 -6.43 4.92 0.60
C MET A 78 -5.39 5.24 -0.48
N ILE A 79 -4.50 4.30 -0.79
CA ILE A 79 -3.45 4.52 -1.80
C ILE A 79 -4.05 4.45 -3.21
N SER A 80 -4.76 3.37 -3.55
CA SER A 80 -5.21 3.09 -4.91
C SER A 80 -6.22 4.12 -5.42
N ILE A 81 -7.25 4.46 -4.62
CA ILE A 81 -8.28 5.43 -5.03
C ILE A 81 -7.66 6.81 -5.20
N THR A 82 -6.88 7.26 -4.22
CA THR A 82 -6.26 8.60 -4.24
C THR A 82 -5.23 8.72 -5.36
N CYS A 83 -4.44 7.67 -5.61
CA CYS A 83 -3.48 7.62 -6.72
C CYS A 83 -4.17 7.73 -8.07
N LEU A 84 -5.23 6.96 -8.31
CA LEU A 84 -6.00 7.04 -9.55
C LEU A 84 -6.67 8.41 -9.73
N GLU A 85 -7.29 8.95 -8.67
CA GLU A 85 -7.90 10.29 -8.72
C GLU A 85 -6.85 11.35 -9.06
N PHE A 86 -5.69 11.30 -8.42
CA PHE A 86 -4.58 12.22 -8.67
C PHE A 86 -4.00 12.09 -10.09
N SER A 87 -3.71 10.86 -10.53
CA SER A 87 -3.23 10.59 -11.89
C SER A 87 -4.24 11.02 -12.95
N TYR A 88 -5.54 10.85 -12.72
CA TYR A 88 -6.55 11.34 -13.66
C TYR A 88 -6.69 12.87 -13.66
N ARG A 89 -6.46 13.55 -12.53
CA ARG A 89 -6.42 15.02 -12.51
C ARG A 89 -5.20 15.58 -13.22
N GLN A 90 -4.06 14.91 -13.14
CA GLN A 90 -2.83 15.34 -13.80
C GLN A 90 -2.71 14.88 -15.26
N ALA A 91 -3.45 13.84 -15.67
CA ALA A 91 -3.38 13.31 -17.03
C ALA A 91 -4.26 14.10 -18.02
N PRO A 92 -3.75 14.42 -19.22
CA PRO A 92 -4.57 14.98 -20.30
C PRO A 92 -5.70 14.03 -20.71
N LYS A 93 -6.87 14.58 -21.08
CA LYS A 93 -8.14 13.84 -21.27
C LYS A 93 -8.07 12.65 -22.25
N THR A 94 -7.09 12.64 -23.16
CA THR A 94 -6.87 11.58 -24.16
C THR A 94 -6.04 10.39 -23.67
N MET A 95 -5.35 10.50 -22.52
CA MET A 95 -4.38 9.48 -22.05
C MET A 95 -4.87 8.61 -20.88
N LYS A 96 -6.17 8.64 -20.56
CA LYS A 96 -6.73 7.88 -19.43
C LYS A 96 -6.44 6.37 -19.49
N SER A 97 -6.51 5.78 -20.68
CA SER A 97 -6.19 4.36 -20.89
C SER A 97 -4.70 4.06 -20.63
N PHE A 98 -3.82 4.99 -21.00
CA PHE A 98 -2.38 4.87 -20.77
C PHE A 98 -2.05 4.90 -19.28
N VAL A 99 -2.69 5.79 -18.51
CA VAL A 99 -2.55 5.84 -17.04
C VAL A 99 -2.93 4.50 -16.40
N MET A 100 -4.04 3.90 -16.81
CA MET A 100 -4.45 2.58 -16.32
C MET A 100 -3.48 1.47 -16.73
N ALA A 101 -2.91 1.54 -17.94
CA ALA A 101 -1.89 0.60 -18.37
C ALA A 101 -0.63 0.69 -17.49
N PHE A 102 -0.18 1.91 -17.12
CA PHE A 102 0.91 2.09 -16.16
C PHE A 102 0.56 1.59 -14.76
N TYR A 103 -0.68 1.77 -14.32
CA TYR A 103 -1.15 1.23 -13.05
C TYR A 103 -1.03 -0.31 -13.01
N PHE A 104 -1.52 -1.00 -14.05
CA PHE A 104 -1.37 -2.45 -14.15
C PHE A 104 0.09 -2.89 -14.33
N LEU A 105 0.88 -2.14 -15.10
CA LEU A 105 2.31 -2.40 -15.26
C LEU A 105 3.05 -2.29 -13.92
N SER A 106 2.72 -1.30 -13.09
CA SER A 106 3.29 -1.14 -11.76
C SER A 106 2.94 -2.33 -10.84
N ILE A 107 1.70 -2.82 -10.88
CA ILE A 107 1.29 -4.02 -10.15
C ILE A 107 2.07 -5.25 -10.65
N ALA A 108 2.16 -5.43 -11.97
CA ALA A 108 2.90 -6.55 -12.57
C ALA A 108 4.39 -6.50 -12.20
N ALA A 109 5.01 -5.32 -12.22
CA ALA A 109 6.40 -5.12 -11.80
C ALA A 109 6.61 -5.45 -10.31
N GLY A 110 5.67 -5.07 -9.44
CA GLY A 110 5.72 -5.42 -8.01
C GLY A 110 5.62 -6.92 -7.76
N ASN A 111 4.73 -7.61 -8.49
CA ASN A 111 4.61 -9.07 -8.43
C ASN A 111 5.86 -9.76 -8.96
N LEU A 112 6.41 -9.29 -10.09
CA LEU A 112 7.66 -9.81 -10.65
C LEU A 112 8.84 -9.61 -9.70
N PHE A 113 8.94 -8.43 -9.07
CA PHE A 113 9.96 -8.17 -8.06
C PHE A 113 9.86 -9.13 -6.88
N THR A 114 8.65 -9.34 -6.35
CA THR A 114 8.40 -10.29 -5.26
C THR A 114 8.79 -11.72 -5.66
N SER A 115 8.43 -12.14 -6.89
CA SER A 115 8.83 -13.44 -7.44
C SER A 115 10.34 -13.57 -7.63
N ALA A 116 11.01 -12.52 -8.10
CA ALA A 116 12.46 -12.51 -8.28
C ALA A 116 13.16 -12.65 -6.93
N VAL A 117 12.75 -11.87 -5.93
CA VAL A 117 13.26 -11.98 -4.55
C VAL A 117 13.07 -13.40 -4.01
N ASN A 118 11.90 -14.02 -4.24
CA ASN A 118 11.66 -15.41 -3.87
C ASN A 118 12.63 -16.38 -4.56
N PHE A 119 12.86 -16.21 -5.85
CA PHE A 119 13.80 -17.04 -6.60
C PHE A 119 15.25 -16.88 -6.13
N PHE A 120 15.66 -15.66 -5.79
CA PHE A 120 17.00 -15.38 -5.23
C PHE A 120 17.21 -15.94 -3.81
N ILE A 121 16.13 -16.14 -3.05
CA ILE A 121 16.19 -16.64 -1.66
C ILE A 121 16.09 -18.18 -1.60
N GLN A 122 15.50 -18.82 -2.62
CA GLN A 122 15.43 -20.28 -2.76
C GLN A 122 16.77 -20.85 -3.23
N ASN A 123 17.38 -21.75 -2.45
CA ASN A 123 18.60 -22.45 -2.85
C ASN A 123 18.25 -23.77 -3.58
N THR A 124 19.18 -24.29 -4.41
CA THR A 124 18.97 -25.49 -5.25
C THR A 124 18.62 -26.78 -4.48
N ASP A 125 18.82 -26.82 -3.16
CA ASP A 125 18.46 -27.93 -2.26
C ASP A 125 17.04 -27.84 -1.66
N GLY A 126 16.27 -26.80 -1.97
CA GLY A 126 14.91 -26.60 -1.44
C GLY A 126 14.84 -25.99 -0.03
N SER A 127 15.98 -25.68 0.61
CA SER A 127 16.03 -24.88 1.84
C SER A 127 16.25 -23.39 1.55
N SER A 128 15.52 -22.53 2.27
CA SER A 128 15.59 -21.08 2.13
C SER A 128 16.72 -20.50 3.00
N LYS A 129 17.52 -19.57 2.48
CA LYS A 129 18.56 -18.89 3.31
C LYS A 129 17.98 -17.95 4.38
N LEU A 130 16.71 -17.60 4.27
CA LEU A 130 15.93 -16.80 5.23
C LEU A 130 14.58 -17.50 5.44
N GLU A 131 14.52 -18.42 6.40
CA GLU A 131 13.28 -19.14 6.73
C GLU A 131 12.49 -18.42 7.84
N GLY A 132 11.16 -18.54 7.81
CA GLY A 132 10.26 -18.03 8.85
C GLY A 132 10.21 -16.49 8.95
N ALA A 133 10.31 -15.97 10.18
CA ALA A 133 10.15 -14.55 10.50
C ALA A 133 11.13 -13.61 9.77
N SER A 134 12.34 -14.07 9.46
CA SER A 134 13.37 -13.25 8.83
C SER A 134 12.99 -12.76 7.44
N TYR A 135 12.29 -13.60 6.66
CA TYR A 135 11.72 -13.27 5.36
C TYR A 135 10.64 -12.18 5.47
N PHE A 136 9.70 -12.33 6.41
CA PHE A 136 8.62 -11.36 6.60
C PHE A 136 9.13 -10.01 7.10
N TRP A 137 10.14 -10.01 7.99
CA TRP A 137 10.81 -8.81 8.44
C TRP A 137 11.59 -8.10 7.31
N PHE A 138 12.22 -8.84 6.41
CA PHE A 138 12.86 -8.26 5.22
C PHE A 138 11.86 -7.48 4.36
N PHE A 139 10.70 -8.07 4.05
CA PHE A 139 9.64 -7.38 3.29
C PHE A 139 9.06 -6.18 4.05
N THR A 140 8.88 -6.30 5.37
CA THR A 140 8.39 -5.20 6.20
C THR A 140 9.37 -4.02 6.21
N LEU A 141 10.66 -4.29 6.34
CA LEU A 141 11.71 -3.26 6.29
C LEU A 141 11.81 -2.64 4.89
N LEU A 142 11.73 -3.45 3.84
CA LEU A 142 11.71 -2.97 2.46
C LEU A 142 10.53 -2.01 2.23
N MET A 143 9.33 -2.36 2.69
CA MET A 143 8.15 -1.50 2.63
C MET A 143 8.33 -0.20 3.41
N LEU A 144 8.99 -0.25 4.57
CA LEU A 144 9.32 0.94 5.36
C LEU A 144 10.28 1.86 4.61
N VAL A 145 11.32 1.32 3.98
CA VAL A 145 12.24 2.09 3.15
C VAL A 145 11.50 2.75 1.98
N ILE A 146 10.61 2.02 1.30
CA ILE A 146 9.80 2.56 0.21
C ILE A 146 8.90 3.69 0.72
N ALA A 147 8.25 3.53 1.87
CA ALA A 147 7.41 4.56 2.46
C ALA A 147 8.21 5.84 2.79
N LEU A 148 9.42 5.69 3.34
CA LEU A 148 10.31 6.83 3.63
C LEU A 148 10.79 7.52 2.34
N LEU A 149 11.21 6.75 1.33
CA LEU A 149 11.59 7.27 0.03
C LEU A 149 10.42 8.00 -0.63
N PHE A 150 9.21 7.46 -0.54
CA PHE A 150 8.02 8.10 -1.07
C PHE A 150 7.75 9.44 -0.39
N VAL A 151 7.80 9.52 0.94
CA VAL A 151 7.62 10.79 1.69
C VAL A 151 8.72 11.80 1.31
N ARG A 152 9.96 11.33 1.17
CA ARG A 152 11.08 12.19 0.79
C ARG A 152 10.92 12.76 -0.61
N THR A 153 10.51 11.93 -1.57
CA THR A 153 10.23 12.34 -2.95
C THR A 153 8.99 13.22 -3.03
N SER A 154 7.92 12.87 -2.31
CA SER A 154 6.66 13.60 -2.34
C SER A 154 6.78 15.00 -1.75
N SER A 155 7.67 15.20 -0.78
CA SER A 155 8.02 16.54 -0.28
C SER A 155 8.63 17.46 -1.35
N GLN A 156 9.15 16.92 -2.45
CA GLN A 156 9.68 17.69 -3.58
C GLN A 156 8.62 17.98 -4.66
N PHE A 157 7.45 17.34 -4.61
CA PHE A 157 6.36 17.59 -5.56
C PHE A 157 5.46 18.73 -5.04
N GLN A 158 5.58 19.92 -5.64
CA GLN A 158 4.60 20.99 -5.49
C GLN A 158 3.43 20.75 -6.47
N GLU A 159 2.20 20.75 -5.97
CA GLU A 159 0.98 20.71 -6.79
C GLU A 159 0.90 21.97 -7.65
N ASN A 160 1.38 21.92 -8.90
CA ASN A 160 1.07 22.94 -9.89
C ASN A 160 -0.36 22.70 -10.38
N ILE A 161 -1.32 23.35 -9.71
CA ILE A 161 -2.71 23.44 -10.15
C ILE A 161 -2.70 24.27 -11.44
N HIS A 162 -2.66 23.61 -12.60
CA HIS A 162 -2.84 24.28 -13.87
C HIS A 162 -4.33 24.65 -13.98
N PHE A 163 -4.69 25.82 -13.47
CA PHE A 163 -5.98 26.45 -13.79
C PHE A 163 -6.03 26.59 -15.31
N PRO A 164 -7.01 25.99 -16.01
CA PRO A 164 -7.29 26.42 -17.37
C PRO A 164 -7.80 27.86 -17.25
N HIS A 165 -6.92 28.81 -17.51
CA HIS A 165 -7.29 30.21 -17.65
C HIS A 165 -8.21 30.26 -18.88
N ASP A 166 -9.50 30.34 -18.59
CA ASP A 166 -10.53 30.57 -19.57
C ASP A 166 -10.18 31.87 -20.30
N ARG A 167 -10.13 31.79 -21.63
CA ARG A 167 -10.03 32.95 -22.51
C ARG A 167 -11.45 33.38 -22.78
N SER A 168 -11.83 34.56 -22.28
CA SER A 168 -12.92 35.36 -22.82
C SER A 168 -12.42 36.76 -23.09
#